data_AF-A0A354BGD7-F1
#
_entry.id   AF-A0A354BGD7-F1
#
_cell.length_a   1.000
_cell.length_b   1.000
_cell.length_c   1.000
_cell.angle_alpha   90.00
_cell.angle_beta   90.00
_cell.angle_gamma   90.00
#
_symmetry.space_group_name_H-M   'P 1'
#
loop_
_entity.id
_entity.type
_entity.pdbx_description
1 polymer ?
#
loop_
_entity_poly.entity_id
_entity_poly.type
_entity_poly.pdbx_seq_one_letter_code
_entity_poly.pdbx_strand_id
1 'polypeptide(L)' 'MNLSSLSTEQLKELVQGLVDDRLRELIGDPDLGLQLGDSLRARLKQSLASSERLSGEDVAERLGLRW' A
#
# COMPACT_ATOMS: atom_id res chain seq x y z
N MET A 1 29.56 -8.31 13.57
CA MET A 1 29.42 -7.20 14.54
C MET A 1 29.28 -7.82 15.92
N ASN A 2 30.05 -7.37 16.91
CA ASN A 2 29.86 -7.83 18.29
C ASN A 2 28.78 -6.93 18.93
N LEU A 3 27.60 -7.48 19.20
CA LEU A 3 26.46 -6.70 19.71
C LEU A 3 26.73 -6.14 21.11
N SER A 4 27.53 -6.86 21.91
CA SER A 4 27.90 -6.44 23.27
C SER A 4 28.87 -5.26 23.33
N SER A 5 29.42 -4.81 22.19
CA SER A 5 30.31 -3.64 22.14
C SER A 5 29.61 -2.35 21.70
N LEU A 6 28.28 -2.36 21.54
CA LEU A 6 27.53 -1.16 21.14
C LEU A 6 27.42 -0.17 22.29
N SER A 7 27.55 1.12 21.97
CA SER A 7 27.10 2.16 22.89
C SER A 7 25.57 2.16 23.01
N THR A 8 25.05 2.81 24.04
CA THR A 8 23.60 2.94 24.26
C THR A 8 22.90 3.57 23.06
N GLU A 9 23.45 4.65 22.49
CA GLU A 9 22.95 5.28 21.27
C GLU A 9 22.91 4.33 20.08
N GLN A 10 24.00 3.59 19.84
CA GLN A 10 24.09 2.65 18.71
C GLN A 10 23.10 1.49 18.86
N LEU A 11 22.90 1.01 20.09
CA LEU A 11 21.90 -0.01 20.37
C LEU A 11 20.48 0.51 20.12
N LYS A 12 20.21 1.76 20.50
CA LYS A 12 18.91 2.40 20.29
C LYS A 12 18.60 2.59 18.80
N GLU A 13 19.57 3.05 18.01
CA GLU A 13 19.42 3.16 16.56
C GLU A 13 19.17 1.81 15.90
N LEU A 14 19.91 0.77 16.30
CA LEU A 14 19.73 -0.59 15.77
C LEU A 14 18.31 -1.11 16.04
N VAL A 15 17.84 -0.99 17.29
CA VAL A 15 16.49 -1.44 17.67
C VAL A 15 15.43 -0.65 16.91
N GLN A 16 15.61 0.66 16.76
CA GLN A 16 14.65 1.51 16.07
C GLN A 16 14.54 1.13 14.58
N GLY A 17 15.66 0.91 13.90
CA GLY A 17 15.66 0.45 12.51
C GLY A 17 14.96 -0.91 12.34
N LEU A 18 15.24 -1.87 13.22
CA LEU A 18 14.59 -3.19 13.22
C LEU A 18 13.06 -3.10 13.39
N VAL A 19 12.59 -2.22 14.26
CA VAL A 19 11.16 -2.02 14.49
C VAL A 19 10.52 -1.33 13.28
N ASP A 20 11.15 -0.29 12.72
CA ASP A 20 10.65 0.43 11.55
C ASP A 20 10.54 -0.48 10.33
N ASP A 21 11.55 -1.32 10.09
CA ASP A 21 11.53 -2.33 9.03
C ASP A 21 10.36 -3.31 9.25
N ARG A 22 10.18 -3.79 10.48
CA ARG A 22 9.13 -4.77 10.76
C ARG A 22 7.73 -4.17 10.67
N LEU A 23 7.56 -2.91 11.07
CA LEU A 23 6.31 -2.19 10.89
C LEU A 23 6.02 -1.92 9.41
N ARG A 24 7.03 -1.62 8.60
CA ARG A 24 6.87 -1.46 7.15
C ARG A 24 6.45 -2.76 6.48
N GLU A 25 6.93 -3.91 6.94
CA GLU A 25 6.48 -5.22 6.46
C GLU A 25 5.05 -5.57 6.92
N LEU A 26 4.66 -5.18 8.13
CA LEU A 26 3.36 -5.56 8.71
C LEU A 26 2.21 -4.60 8.33
N ILE A 27 2.50 -3.32 8.16
CA ILE A 27 1.52 -2.24 7.99
C ILE A 27 1.73 -1.50 6.66
N GLY A 28 2.85 -1.72 5.97
CA GLY A 28 3.07 -1.16 4.65
C GLY A 28 2.09 -1.74 3.62
N ASP A 29 1.98 -1.04 2.49
CA ASP A 29 1.22 -1.55 1.35
C ASP A 29 1.88 -2.84 0.86
N PRO A 30 1.21 -4.01 0.96
CA PRO A 30 1.77 -5.28 0.50
C PRO A 30 2.01 -5.30 -1.01
N ASP A 31 1.36 -4.40 -1.75
CA ASP A 31 1.49 -4.27 -3.20
C ASP A 31 2.55 -3.21 -3.61
N LEU A 32 3.23 -2.59 -2.64
CA LEU A 32 4.21 -1.53 -2.90
C LEU A 32 5.35 -2.03 -3.81
N GLY A 33 5.48 -1.41 -4.99
CA GLY A 33 6.50 -1.74 -5.97
C GLY A 33 6.14 -2.90 -6.91
N LEU A 34 4.97 -3.53 -6.73
CA LEU A 34 4.47 -4.53 -7.68
C LEU A 34 3.95 -3.87 -8.95
N GLN A 35 4.10 -4.58 -10.07
CA GLN A 35 3.49 -4.17 -11.35
C GLN A 35 2.04 -4.66 -11.42
N LEU A 36 1.19 -3.86 -12.06
CA LEU A 36 -0.17 -4.30 -12.39
C LEU A 36 -0.12 -5.54 -13.29
N GLY A 37 -0.77 -6.62 -12.86
CA GLY A 37 -0.93 -7.84 -13.64
C GLY A 37 -1.68 -7.59 -14.95
N ASP A 38 -1.39 -8.39 -15.96
CA ASP A 38 -1.87 -8.17 -17.32
C ASP A 38 -3.39 -8.19 -17.45
N SER A 39 -4.07 -9.05 -16.67
CA SER A 39 -5.53 -9.13 -16.65
C SER A 39 -6.18 -7.85 -16.11
N LEU A 40 -5.62 -7.28 -15.04
CA LEU A 40 -6.08 -6.03 -14.45
C LEU A 40 -5.79 -4.86 -15.40
N ARG A 41 -4.60 -4.84 -15.99
CA ARG A 41 -4.22 -3.84 -16.99
C ARG A 41 -5.16 -3.85 -18.21
N ALA A 42 -5.52 -5.03 -18.71
CA ALA A 42 -6.46 -5.17 -19.82
C ALA A 42 -7.86 -4.64 -19.47
N ARG A 43 -8.39 -5.00 -18.28
CA ARG A 43 -9.67 -4.49 -17.77
C ARG A 43 -9.68 -2.97 -17.63
N LEU A 44 -8.61 -2.38 -17.10
CA LEU A 44 -8.49 -0.93 -16.97
C LEU A 44 -8.47 -0.23 -18.33
N LYS A 45 -7.72 -0.76 -19.30
CA LYS A 45 -7.72 -0.23 -20.67
C LYS A 45 -9.12 -0.27 -21.30
N GLN A 46 -9.85 -1.36 -21.13
CA GLN A 46 -11.23 -1.49 -21.60
C GLN A 46 -12.15 -0.46 -20.92
N SER A 47 -12.03 -0.30 -19.60
CA SER A 47 -12.81 0.68 -18.85
C SER A 47 -12.52 2.12 -19.29
N LEU A 48 -11.25 2.46 -19.53
CA LEU A 48 -10.86 3.80 -19.98
C LEU A 48 -11.32 4.12 -21.40
N ALA A 49 -11.37 3.11 -22.27
CA ALA A 49 -11.90 3.26 -23.63
C ALA A 49 -13.43 3.47 -23.64
N SER A 50 -14.13 3.13 -22.56
CA SER A 50 -15.56 3.38 -22.44
C SER A 50 -15.85 4.87 -22.25
N SER A 51 -16.84 5.38 -22.99
CA SER A 51 -17.40 6.72 -22.80
C SER A 51 -18.51 6.76 -21.75
N GLU A 52 -18.91 5.60 -21.20
CA GLU A 52 -19.88 5.54 -20.13
C GLU A 52 -19.30 6.20 -18.87
N ARG A 53 -20.10 7.06 -18.26
CA ARG A 53 -19.77 7.78 -17.03
C ARG A 53 -20.95 7.63 -16.08
N LEU A 54 -20.64 7.38 -14.81
CA LEU A 54 -21.60 7.37 -13.71
C LEU A 54 -21.26 8.53 -12.81
N SER A 55 -22.29 9.22 -12.29
CA SER A 55 -22.07 10.24 -11.27
C SER A 55 -21.68 9.58 -9.94
N GLY A 56 -21.05 10.36 -9.05
CA GLY A 56 -20.75 9.89 -7.71
C GLY A 56 -22.02 9.53 -6.93
N GLU A 57 -23.12 10.25 -7.16
CA GLU A 57 -24.43 9.98 -6.53
C GLU A 57 -25.01 8.65 -7.00
N ASP A 58 -24.99 8.35 -8.31
CA ASP A 58 -25.45 7.06 -8.85
C ASP A 58 -24.68 5.88 -8.24
N VAL A 59 -23.37 6.06 -8.03
CA VAL A 59 -22.51 5.03 -7.43
C VAL A 59 -22.82 4.86 -5.95
N ALA A 60 -23.00 5.97 -5.21
CA ALA A 60 -23.34 5.93 -3.79
C ALA A 60 -24.70 5.24 -3.55
N GLU A 61 -25.72 5.57 -4.36
CA GLU A 61 -27.05 4.94 -4.28
C GLU A 61 -26.98 3.44 -4.56
N ARG A 62 -26.28 3.02 -5.63
CA ARG A 62 -26.10 1.59 -5.98
C ARG A 62 -25.39 0.79 -4.88
N LEU A 63 -24.47 1.41 -4.15
CA LEU A 63 -23.69 0.77 -3.09
C LEU A 63 -24.30 0.93 -1.70
N GLY A 64 -25.44 1.62 -1.57
CA GLY A 64 -26.07 1.92 -0.28
C GLY A 64 -25.21 2.80 0.64
N LEU A 65 -24.31 3.59 0.05
CA LEU A 65 -23.44 4.51 0.77
C LEU A 65 -24.17 5.83 1.00
N ARG A 66 -24.05 6.38 2.21
CA ARG A 66 -24.51 7.74 2.53
C ARG A 66 -23.28 8.64 2.58
N TRP A 67 -23.26 9.66 1.73
CA TRP A 67 -22.22 10.69 1.66
C TRP A 67 -22.85 12.07 1.79
#